data_AF-A0A379ADV7-F1
#
_entry.id   AF-A0A379ADV7-F1
#
_cell.length_a   1.000
_cell.length_b   1.000
_cell.length_c   1.000
_cell.angle_alpha   90.00
_cell.angle_beta   90.00
_cell.angle_gamma   90.00
#
_symmetry.space_group_name_H-M   'P 1'
#
loop_
_entity.id
_entity.type
_entity.pdbx_description
1 polymer ?
#
loop_
_entity_poly.entity_id
_entity_poly.type
_entity_poly.pdbx_seq_one_letter_code
_entity_poly.pdbx_strand_id
1 'polypeptide(L)'
;MALSLPFTRSQFIQELPERQKGMSISGYQPKLSLRLAKGELVVVSNDGTYILKPSPEEYPHLAENEHATMCVMQRLKFDVPPFGLMPFRHDEKSARRTGVCH
;
A
#
# COMPACT_ATOMS: atom_id res chain seq x y z
N MET A 1 -6.42 -17.91 -4.51
CA MET A 1 -7.01 -16.72 -3.86
C MET A 1 -6.05 -15.57 -4.06
N ALA A 2 -6.48 -14.47 -4.69
CA ALA A 2 -5.65 -13.27 -4.77
C ALA A 2 -5.64 -12.59 -3.39
N LEU A 3 -4.44 -12.29 -2.88
CA LEU A 3 -4.30 -11.52 -1.64
C LEU A 3 -4.87 -10.12 -1.90
N SER A 4 -5.71 -9.62 -1.00
CA SER A 4 -6.25 -8.25 -1.05
C SER A 4 -6.05 -7.60 0.30
N LEU A 5 -6.01 -6.27 0.33
CA LEU A 5 -5.95 -5.54 1.59
C LEU A 5 -7.23 -5.80 2.40
N PRO A 6 -7.14 -5.96 3.73
CA PRO A 6 -8.30 -6.33 4.55
C PRO A 6 -9.32 -5.18 4.72
N PHE A 7 -8.97 -3.97 4.28
CA PHE A 7 -9.74 -2.73 4.41
C PHE A 7 -10.11 -2.15 3.04
N THR A 8 -11.19 -1.36 3.03
CA THR A 8 -11.62 -0.61 1.84
C THR A 8 -10.80 0.68 1.69
N ARG A 9 -10.88 1.30 0.51
CA ARG A 9 -10.23 2.59 0.27
C ARG A 9 -10.79 3.69 1.18
N SER A 10 -12.10 3.70 1.38
CA SER A 10 -12.79 4.67 2.24
C SER A 10 -12.26 4.60 3.68
N GLN A 11 -12.10 3.38 4.22
CA GLN A 11 -11.53 3.16 5.56
C GLN A 11 -10.09 3.67 5.66
N PHE A 12 -9.29 3.49 4.60
CA PHE A 12 -7.93 4.03 4.57
C PHE A 12 -7.89 5.56 4.66
N ILE A 13 -8.74 6.24 3.89
CA ILE A 13 -8.73 7.71 3.79
C ILE A 13 -9.32 8.36 5.04
N GLN A 14 -10.36 7.77 5.61
CA GLN A 14 -11.14 8.38 6.68
C GLN A 14 -10.66 7.97 8.08
N GLU A 15 -10.23 6.72 8.29
CA GLU A 15 -10.02 6.17 9.63
C GLU A 15 -8.54 6.06 10.04
N LEU A 16 -7.63 5.92 9.07
CA LEU A 16 -6.21 5.71 9.34
C LEU A 16 -5.36 6.98 9.58
N PRO A 17 -5.74 8.20 9.12
CA PRO A 17 -5.02 9.42 9.48
C PRO A 17 -5.00 9.70 10.99
N GLU A 18 -6.06 9.34 11.73
CA GLU A 18 -6.14 9.54 13.18
C GLU A 18 -5.20 8.61 13.97
N ARG A 19 -4.85 7.45 13.40
CA ARG A 19 -3.90 6.48 13.97
C ARG A 19 -2.44 6.77 13.61
N GLN A 20 -2.19 7.74 12.74
CA GLN A 20 -0.87 8.11 12.20
C GLN A 20 -0.19 9.27 12.96
N LYS A 21 -0.19 9.24 14.30
CA LYS A 21 0.71 10.11 15.10
C LYS A 21 2.16 9.63 14.93
N GLY A 22 2.84 10.07 13.87
CA GLY A 22 4.26 9.76 13.65
C GLY A 22 4.80 9.90 12.22
N MET A 23 4.10 10.53 11.27
CA MET A 23 4.67 10.69 9.93
C MET A 23 5.68 11.85 9.87
N SER A 24 6.94 11.50 9.64
CA SER A 24 7.98 12.43 9.16
C SER A 24 7.57 13.03 7.81
N ILE A 25 7.65 14.35 7.72
CA ILE A 25 7.37 15.18 6.54
C ILE A 25 8.44 14.87 5.48
N SER A 26 8.12 13.97 4.54
CA SER A 26 8.75 13.85 3.22
C SER A 26 8.05 12.75 2.41
N GLY A 27 7.23 13.16 1.43
CA GLY A 27 6.53 12.28 0.48
C GLY A 27 5.04 12.64 0.31
N TYR A 28 4.58 12.77 -0.94
CA TYR A 28 3.18 13.08 -1.29
C TYR A 28 2.21 11.91 -0.99
N GLN A 29 2.74 10.71 -0.77
CA GLN A 29 1.96 9.48 -0.62
C GLN A 29 1.92 9.02 0.85
N PRO A 30 0.73 8.82 1.45
CA PRO A 30 0.63 8.30 2.81
C PRO A 30 1.22 6.87 2.89
N LYS A 31 1.84 6.54 4.02
CA LYS A 31 2.45 5.22 4.26
C LYS A 31 1.76 4.49 5.40
N LEU A 32 1.54 3.19 5.26
CA LEU A 32 1.11 2.30 6.34
C LEU A 32 2.11 1.19 6.57
N SER A 33 2.36 0.89 7.84
CA SER A 33 3.04 -0.34 8.25
C SER A 33 2.03 -1.47 8.32
N LEU A 34 2.36 -2.58 7.67
CA LEU A 34 1.60 -3.82 7.67
C LEU A 34 2.46 -4.96 8.20
N ARG A 35 1.80 -6.01 8.70
CA ARG A 35 2.40 -7.30 9.00
C ARG A 35 1.56 -8.41 8.37
N LEU A 36 2.20 -9.47 7.87
CA LEU A 36 1.48 -10.68 7.48
C LEU A 36 1.26 -11.56 8.71
N ALA A 37 0.01 -11.76 9.10
CA ALA A 37 -0.38 -12.61 10.23
C ALA A 37 -1.46 -13.60 9.77
N LYS A 38 -1.20 -14.91 9.93
CA LYS A 38 -2.14 -15.97 9.55
C LYS A 38 -2.62 -15.90 8.08
N GLY A 39 -1.75 -15.44 7.17
CA GLY A 39 -2.07 -15.31 5.74
C GLY A 39 -2.83 -14.02 5.37
N GLU A 40 -3.05 -13.12 6.33
CA GLU A 40 -3.71 -11.83 6.10
C GLU A 40 -2.78 -10.67 6.45
N LEU A 41 -2.84 -9.60 5.66
CA LEU A 41 -2.13 -8.36 5.98
C LEU A 41 -2.92 -7.63 7.07
N VAL A 42 -2.25 -7.19 8.14
CA VAL A 42 -2.85 -6.41 9.22
C VAL A 42 -2.11 -5.08 9.39
N VAL A 43 -2.85 -4.00 9.64
CA VAL A 43 -2.26 -2.67 9.92
C VAL A 43 -1.68 -2.66 11.33
N VAL A 44 -0.43 -2.24 11.47
CA VAL A 44 0.27 -2.16 12.75
C VAL A 44 0.95 -0.81 12.91
N SER A 45 1.02 -0.30 14.14
CA SER A 45 1.74 0.93 14.47
C SER A 45 3.24 0.68 14.69
N ASN A 46 3.60 -0.50 15.18
CA ASN A 46 4.97 -0.92 15.46
C ASN A 46 5.24 -2.30 14.83
N ASP A 47 6.52 -2.60 14.60
CA ASP A 47 6.99 -3.92 14.15
C ASP A 47 6.32 -4.41 12.84
N GLY A 48 6.00 -3.46 11.95
CA GLY A 48 5.56 -3.74 10.59
C GLY A 48 6.70 -4.35 9.76
N THR A 49 6.36 -5.34 8.94
CA THR A 49 7.30 -6.01 8.03
C THR A 49 7.11 -5.58 6.58
N TYR A 50 6.03 -4.83 6.30
CA TYR A 50 5.70 -4.34 4.97
C TYR A 50 5.23 -2.89 5.02
N ILE A 51 5.47 -2.16 3.94
CA ILE A 51 5.00 -0.78 3.75
C ILE A 51 4.02 -0.75 2.59
N LEU A 52 2.78 -0.35 2.88
CA LEU A 52 1.79 -0.04 1.85
C LEU A 52 1.82 1.45 1.52
N LYS A 53 1.93 1.74 0.23
CA LYS A 53 1.75 3.08 -0.35
C LYS A 53 0.61 3.04 -1.37
N PRO A 54 -0.54 3.68 -1.13
CA PRO A 54 -1.66 3.67 -2.07
C PRO A 54 -1.70 4.91 -2.97
N SER A 55 -2.33 4.81 -4.14
CA SER A 55 -2.46 5.93 -5.06
C SER A 55 -3.32 7.06 -4.47
N PRO A 56 -2.79 8.29 -4.33
CA PRO A 56 -3.57 9.46 -3.90
C PRO A 56 -4.64 9.83 -4.94
N GLU A 57 -5.54 10.75 -4.60
CA GLU A 57 -6.65 11.11 -5.52
C GLU A 57 -6.15 11.83 -6.77
N GLU A 58 -5.21 12.73 -6.57
CA GLU A 58 -4.59 13.56 -7.60
C GLU A 58 -3.68 12.74 -8.54
N TYR A 59 -3.10 11.63 -8.05
CA TYR A 59 -2.29 10.71 -8.85
C TYR A 59 -2.85 9.27 -8.76
N PRO A 60 -3.91 8.95 -9.50
CA PRO A 60 -4.65 7.69 -9.36
C PRO A 60 -3.85 6.43 -9.74
N HIS A 61 -2.73 6.60 -10.45
CA HIS A 61 -1.89 5.49 -10.95
C HIS A 61 -0.48 5.47 -10.34
N LEU A 62 -0.25 6.18 -9.23
CA LEU A 62 1.08 6.32 -8.64
C LEU A 62 1.64 4.98 -8.12
N ALA A 63 0.80 4.15 -7.49
CA ALA A 63 1.19 2.82 -7.02
C ALA A 63 1.56 1.89 -8.18
N GLU A 64 0.78 1.94 -9.27
CA GLU A 64 1.03 1.18 -10.49
C GLU A 64 2.35 1.60 -11.16
N ASN A 65 2.64 2.90 -11.18
CA ASN A 65 3.90 3.44 -11.71
C ASN A 65 5.10 2.98 -10.87
N GLU A 66 5.01 3.04 -9.54
CA GLU A 66 6.06 2.54 -8.65
C GLU A 66 6.27 1.03 -8.86
N HIS A 67 5.20 0.23 -8.95
CA HIS A 67 5.28 -1.20 -9.23
C HIS A 67 5.95 -1.50 -10.59
N ALA A 68 5.57 -0.79 -11.64
CA ALA A 68 6.19 -0.93 -12.97
C ALA A 68 7.69 -0.61 -12.93
N THR A 69 8.07 0.45 -12.23
CA THR A 69 9.48 0.83 -12.02
C THR A 69 10.24 -0.29 -11.31
N MET A 70 9.70 -0.82 -10.22
CA MET A 70 10.31 -1.93 -9.48
C MET A 70 10.45 -3.20 -10.32
N CYS A 71 9.46 -3.51 -11.17
CA CYS A 71 9.55 -4.62 -12.13
C CYS A 71 10.71 -4.43 -13.11
N VAL A 72 10.92 -3.22 -13.63
CA VAL A 72 12.05 -2.90 -14.52
C VAL A 72 13.37 -3.09 -13.77
N MET A 73 13.50 -2.52 -12.56
CA MET A 73 14.71 -2.64 -11.76
C MET A 73 15.05 -4.11 -11.43
N GLN A 74 14.04 -4.90 -11.06
CA GLN A 74 14.22 -6.34 -10.83
C GLN A 74 14.69 -7.10 -12.09
N ARG A 75 14.11 -6.77 -13.26
CA ARG A 75 14.50 -7.38 -14.54
C ARG A 75 15.94 -7.03 -14.93
N LEU A 76 16.35 -5.81 -14.63
CA LEU A 76 17.73 -5.33 -14.80
C LEU A 76 18.70 -5.86 -13.72
N LYS A 77 18.24 -6.73 -12.82
CA LYS A 77 19.05 -7.39 -11.77
C LYS A 77 19.59 -6.44 -10.70
N PHE A 78 18.95 -5.29 -10.49
CA PHE A 78 19.21 -4.48 -9.30
C PHE A 78 18.72 -5.20 -8.05
N ASP A 79 19.40 -4.95 -6.93
CA ASP A 79 18.93 -5.36 -5.61
C ASP A 79 17.73 -4.51 -5.22
N VAL A 80 16.56 -5.14 -5.16
CA VAL A 80 15.28 -4.50 -4.82
C VAL A 80 14.57 -5.34 -3.77
N PRO A 81 13.87 -4.73 -2.80
CA PRO A 81 13.07 -5.47 -1.83
C PRO A 81 11.97 -6.28 -2.54
N PRO A 82 11.41 -7.33 -1.93
CA PRO A 82 10.16 -7.94 -2.40
C PRO A 82 9.08 -6.87 -2.54
N PHE A 83 8.30 -6.92 -3.62
CA PHE A 83 7.24 -5.93 -3.85
C PHE A 83 6.03 -6.55 -4.53
N GLY A 84 4.88 -5.92 -4.39
CA GLY A 84 3.63 -6.38 -4.99
C GLY A 84 2.58 -5.29 -5.14
N LEU A 85 1.75 -5.41 -6.16
CA LEU A 85 0.57 -4.57 -6.36
C LEU A 85 -0.65 -5.26 -5.73
N MET A 86 -1.29 -4.59 -4.77
CA MET A 86 -2.40 -5.16 -3.98
C MET A 86 -3.68 -4.38 -4.21
N PRO A 87 -4.80 -5.04 -4.59
CA PRO A 87 -6.09 -4.38 -4.65
C PRO A 87 -6.63 -4.14 -3.24
N PHE A 88 -7.31 -3.00 -3.06
CA PHE A 88 -8.14 -2.79 -1.88
C PHE A 88 -9.32 -3.76 -1.86
N ARG A 89 -9.85 -4.06 -0.66
CA ARG A 89 -11.13 -4.75 -0.56
C ARG A 89 -12.19 -3.95 -1.30
N HIS A 90 -13.00 -4.65 -2.10
CA HIS A 90 -14.04 -4.01 -2.89
C HIS A 90 -15.11 -3.40 -1.98
N ASP A 91 -15.54 -2.19 -2.33
CA ASP A 91 -16.63 -1.42 -1.72
C ASP A 91 -17.39 -0.81 -2.90
N GLU A 92 -18.72 -0.92 -2.91
CA GLU A 92 -19.56 -0.35 -3.98
C GLU A 92 -19.41 1.18 -4.11
N LYS A 93 -18.92 1.86 -3.07
CA LYS A 93 -18.78 3.31 -2.99
C LYS A 93 -17.43 3.84 -3.47
N SER A 94 -16.48 2.98 -3.85
CA SER A 94 -15.12 3.40 -4.24
C SER A 94 -14.65 2.75 -5.53
N ALA A 95 -14.04 3.56 -6.41
CA ALA A 95 -13.35 3.05 -7.59
C ALA A 95 -12.30 2.00 -7.19
N ARG A 96 -12.17 0.92 -7.98
CA ARG A 96 -11.12 -0.08 -7.79
C ARG A 96 -9.76 0.59 -7.90
N ARG A 97 -9.03 0.66 -6.80
CA ARG A 97 -7.66 1.18 -6.74
C ARG A 97 -6.72 0.15 -6.15
N THR A 98 -5.43 0.36 -6.36
CA THR A 98 -4.38 -0.50 -5.83
C THR A 98 -3.43 0.29 -4.94
N GLY A 99 -2.66 -0.43 -4.12
CA GLY A 99 -1.49 0.10 -3.47
C GLY A 99 -0.29 -0.79 -3.75
N VAL A 100 0.90 -0.19 -3.74
CA VAL A 100 2.16 -0.92 -3.84
C VAL A 100 2.64 -1.25 -2.44
N CYS A 101 2.99 -2.52 -2.24
CA CYS A 101 3.52 -3.04 -0.99
C CYS A 101 4.98 -3.43 -1.22
N HIS A 102 5.84 -3.07 -0.27
CA HIS A 102 7.24 -3.53 -0.17
C HIS A 102 7.45 -4.20 1.17
#